data_AF-A0A8H7CIU1-F1
#
_entry.id   AF-A0A8H7CIU1-F1
#
_cell.length_a   1.000
_cell.length_b   1.000
_cell.length_c   1.000
_cell.angle_alpha   90.00
_cell.angle_beta   90.00
_cell.angle_gamma   90.00
#
_symmetry.space_group_name_H-M   'P 1'
#
loop_
_entity.id
_entity.type
_entity.pdbx_description
1 polymer ?
#
loop_
_entity_poly.entity_id
_entity_poly.type
_entity_poly.pdbx_seq_one_letter_code
_entity_poly.pdbx_strand_id
1 'polypeptide(L)'
;MPRPAGNTKFTLSVDDFDSLITYPDQSQWTTPDPSAAHDPANDIWFDDTYHRTNVTGASFSFGFKGSVFSLYGAAGPAFGSYEVDVDGRTEIRSAHAAKNASGHLLFSTKSLPYTDHTVKVTNLGAKHYGEGTDLLVDLLTTTVDIAPAGATLTNTTLQETDDRLSYTGNWTENVFNPLFSGGFSRFTNGDAASVSLNFTATAIFIFGDKTDRHGLYTVTLDNHPPQTFNGESANASASVSGCGGAFAHACEKDNTLAFFAANLDDKQHTVTVTNIPGALGAFFDLDAIVLTTPSTYLREHASGRSLPPSLPRLADPAIARRTSGAERTFGAPSAGMNLLLLLWVLCGVMFAHARPVRR
;
A
#
# COMPACT_ATOMS: atom_id res chain seq x y z
N MET A 1 -8.24 34.42 -15.41
CA MET A 1 -7.12 33.48 -15.24
C MET A 1 -7.69 32.07 -15.39
N PRO A 2 -7.09 31.17 -16.19
CA PRO A 2 -7.49 29.77 -16.15
C PRO A 2 -7.17 29.22 -14.76
N ARG A 3 -8.12 28.51 -14.15
CA ARG A 3 -7.90 27.76 -12.92
C ARG A 3 -6.67 26.85 -13.12
N PRO A 4 -5.71 26.78 -12.19
CA PRO A 4 -4.64 25.79 -12.32
C PRO A 4 -5.30 24.42 -12.52
N ALA A 5 -4.91 23.73 -13.59
CA ALA A 5 -5.36 22.38 -13.84
C ALA A 5 -5.01 21.54 -12.60
N GLY A 6 -5.98 20.77 -12.09
CA GLY A 6 -5.71 19.86 -10.97
C GLY A 6 -4.68 18.79 -11.34
N ASN A 7 -4.36 17.90 -10.41
CA ASN A 7 -3.56 16.71 -10.73
C ASN A 7 -4.48 15.55 -11.10
N THR A 8 -4.05 14.73 -12.06
CA THR A 8 -4.59 13.39 -12.28
C THR A 8 -4.20 12.55 -11.07
N LYS A 9 -5.22 12.00 -10.40
CA LYS A 9 -5.08 11.16 -9.22
C LYS A 9 -5.24 9.69 -9.61
N PHE A 10 -4.44 8.83 -9.02
CA PHE A 10 -4.56 7.38 -9.13
C PHE A 10 -4.83 6.82 -7.73
N THR A 11 -5.73 5.84 -7.64
CA THR A 11 -5.97 5.11 -6.39
C THR A 11 -5.24 3.78 -6.50
N LEU A 12 -4.18 3.63 -5.70
CA LEU A 12 -3.54 2.35 -5.49
C LEU A 12 -4.43 1.48 -4.60
N SER A 13 -4.72 0.27 -5.07
CA SER A 13 -5.21 -0.83 -4.23
C SER A 13 -4.02 -1.60 -3.70
N VAL A 14 -4.02 -1.91 -2.40
CA VAL A 14 -3.02 -2.73 -1.74
C VAL A 14 -3.76 -3.85 -1.03
N ASP A 15 -3.52 -5.06 -1.49
CA ASP A 15 -4.11 -6.29 -1.02
C ASP A 15 -3.59 -6.69 0.37
N ASP A 16 -4.39 -7.42 1.14
CA ASP A 16 -4.03 -7.85 2.50
C ASP A 16 -2.77 -8.71 2.59
N PHE A 17 -2.33 -9.33 1.49
CA PHE A 17 -1.07 -10.05 1.36
C PHE A 17 0.08 -9.21 0.83
N ASP A 18 -0.13 -8.06 0.20
CA ASP A 18 0.96 -7.29 -0.42
C ASP A 18 2.10 -6.99 0.58
N SER A 19 3.33 -6.99 0.08
CA SER A 19 4.52 -6.77 0.93
C SER A 19 4.59 -5.37 1.55
N LEU A 20 3.75 -4.45 1.05
CA LEU A 20 3.61 -3.10 1.59
C LEU A 20 2.95 -3.09 2.98
N ILE A 21 2.21 -4.15 3.35
CA ILE A 21 1.59 -4.29 4.65
C ILE A 21 2.51 -5.10 5.56
N THR A 22 2.82 -4.53 6.72
CA THR A 22 3.59 -5.24 7.76
C THR A 22 2.65 -5.77 8.83
N TYR A 23 2.69 -7.08 9.04
CA TYR A 23 2.11 -7.76 10.20
C TYR A 23 3.26 -8.17 11.14
N PRO A 24 3.44 -7.52 12.30
CA PRO A 24 4.58 -7.81 13.19
C PRO A 24 4.59 -9.25 13.72
N ASP A 25 3.42 -9.87 13.83
CA ASP A 25 3.27 -11.28 14.22
C ASP A 25 2.14 -11.92 13.41
N GLN A 26 2.49 -12.57 12.31
CA GLN A 26 1.52 -13.25 11.43
C GLN A 26 0.76 -14.40 12.11
N SER A 27 1.30 -14.97 13.19
CA SER A 27 0.63 -16.06 13.93
C SER A 27 -0.65 -15.61 14.64
N GLN A 28 -0.86 -14.30 14.76
CA GLN A 28 -2.07 -13.70 15.34
C GLN A 28 -3.21 -13.54 14.33
N TRP A 29 -2.96 -13.87 13.06
CA TRP A 29 -3.88 -13.69 11.95
C TRP A 29 -4.28 -15.03 11.37
N THR A 30 -5.45 -15.05 10.74
CA THR A 30 -6.02 -16.16 9.99
C THR A 30 -6.39 -15.66 8.60
N THR A 31 -6.11 -16.45 7.57
CA THR A 31 -6.41 -16.13 6.17
C THR A 31 -6.81 -17.39 5.41
N PRO A 32 -7.63 -17.30 4.36
CA PRO A 32 -7.71 -18.34 3.35
C PRO A 32 -6.33 -18.66 2.77
N ASP A 33 -6.13 -19.89 2.31
CA ASP A 33 -4.92 -20.30 1.61
C ASP A 33 -5.03 -19.96 0.11
N PRO A 34 -4.36 -18.90 -0.40
CA PRO A 34 -4.41 -18.53 -1.80
C PRO A 34 -3.83 -19.60 -2.75
N SER A 35 -3.02 -20.53 -2.23
CA SER A 35 -2.44 -21.62 -3.02
C SER A 35 -3.37 -22.84 -3.11
N ALA A 36 -4.45 -22.87 -2.32
CA ALA A 36 -5.41 -23.95 -2.32
C ALA A 36 -6.35 -23.91 -3.53
N ALA A 37 -7.15 -24.97 -3.69
CA ALA A 37 -8.22 -24.96 -4.68
C ALA A 37 -9.19 -23.81 -4.38
N HIS A 38 -9.54 -23.04 -5.42
CA HIS A 38 -10.45 -21.90 -5.32
C HIS A 38 -11.74 -22.26 -4.57
N ASP A 39 -12.06 -21.45 -3.57
CA ASP A 39 -13.27 -21.53 -2.76
C ASP A 39 -14.18 -20.34 -3.08
N PRO A 40 -15.34 -20.57 -3.74
CA PRO A 40 -16.28 -19.50 -4.09
C PRO A 40 -16.82 -18.69 -2.90
N ALA A 41 -16.63 -19.17 -1.66
CA ALA A 41 -16.96 -18.40 -0.47
C ALA A 41 -16.06 -17.16 -0.31
N ASN A 42 -14.90 -17.14 -0.98
CA ASN A 42 -13.93 -16.06 -0.88
C ASN A 42 -14.07 -14.99 -1.97
N ASP A 43 -14.87 -15.19 -3.03
CA ASP A 43 -15.14 -14.22 -4.12
C ASP A 43 -15.64 -12.84 -3.63
N ILE A 44 -16.08 -12.78 -2.37
CA ILE A 44 -16.55 -11.56 -1.71
C ILE A 44 -15.42 -10.65 -1.23
N TRP A 45 -14.18 -11.15 -1.23
CA TRP A 45 -12.98 -10.44 -0.81
C TRP A 45 -12.11 -10.10 -2.02
N PHE A 46 -11.24 -9.10 -1.87
CA PHE A 46 -10.31 -8.72 -2.91
C PHE A 46 -9.29 -9.86 -3.11
N ASP A 47 -9.10 -10.27 -4.38
CA ASP A 47 -8.25 -11.40 -4.78
C ASP A 47 -8.43 -12.69 -3.94
N ASP A 48 -9.68 -12.96 -3.52
CA ASP A 48 -10.09 -14.15 -2.75
C ASP A 48 -9.36 -14.32 -1.39
N THR A 49 -8.75 -13.26 -0.84
CA THR A 49 -8.00 -13.32 0.44
C THR A 49 -8.48 -12.32 1.49
N TYR A 50 -8.12 -12.55 2.75
CA TYR A 50 -8.28 -11.59 3.85
C TYR A 50 -7.39 -11.96 5.03
N HIS A 51 -7.02 -10.98 5.86
CA HIS A 51 -6.38 -11.21 7.15
C HIS A 51 -7.35 -10.91 8.30
N ARG A 52 -7.73 -11.94 9.07
CA ARG A 52 -8.63 -11.84 10.24
C ARG A 52 -7.92 -12.18 11.54
N THR A 53 -8.18 -11.42 12.60
CA THR A 53 -7.68 -11.70 13.95
C THR A 53 -8.77 -11.50 15.00
N ASN A 54 -8.75 -12.30 16.07
CA ASN A 54 -9.49 -12.06 17.30
C ASN A 54 -8.55 -11.77 18.50
N VAL A 55 -7.25 -11.64 18.23
CA VAL A 55 -6.21 -11.41 19.24
C VAL A 55 -6.17 -9.92 19.56
N THR A 56 -6.50 -9.56 20.81
CA THR A 56 -6.39 -8.17 21.27
C THR A 56 -4.92 -7.75 21.29
N GLY A 57 -4.62 -6.63 20.64
CA GLY A 57 -3.26 -6.11 20.47
C GLY A 57 -2.58 -6.51 19.16
N ALA A 58 -3.16 -7.45 18.40
CA ALA A 58 -2.71 -7.73 17.04
C ALA A 58 -2.85 -6.48 16.18
N SER A 59 -1.87 -6.22 15.33
CA SER A 59 -1.83 -5.01 14.52
C SER A 59 -1.19 -5.25 13.16
N PHE A 60 -1.47 -4.34 12.23
CA PHE A 60 -0.73 -4.19 10.99
C PHE A 60 -0.36 -2.72 10.80
N SER A 61 0.64 -2.48 9.96
CA SER A 61 1.03 -1.12 9.57
C SER A 61 1.28 -1.01 8.06
N PHE A 62 1.01 0.18 7.54
CA PHE A 62 1.20 0.54 6.15
C PHE A 62 1.79 1.95 6.04
N GLY A 63 2.89 2.07 5.31
CA GLY A 63 3.49 3.36 4.96
C GLY A 63 3.07 3.77 3.56
N PHE A 64 2.69 5.03 3.35
CA PHE A 64 2.31 5.50 2.02
C PHE A 64 2.68 6.95 1.80
N LYS A 65 2.91 7.32 0.54
CA LYS A 65 3.00 8.71 0.12
C LYS A 65 1.74 9.06 -0.68
N GLY A 66 0.88 9.91 -0.15
CA GLY A 66 -0.42 10.13 -0.77
C GLY A 66 -1.30 11.12 -0.03
N SER A 67 -2.53 11.28 -0.50
CA SER A 67 -3.46 12.29 0.02
C SER A 67 -4.71 11.73 0.68
N VAL A 68 -5.00 10.44 0.50
CA VAL A 68 -6.14 9.77 1.14
C VAL A 68 -5.74 8.33 1.41
N PHE A 69 -6.09 7.82 2.57
CA PHE A 69 -6.01 6.40 2.91
C PHE A 69 -7.41 5.87 3.25
N SER A 70 -7.75 4.67 2.78
CA SER A 70 -8.95 3.96 3.23
C SER A 70 -8.65 2.49 3.50
N LEU A 71 -9.31 1.94 4.52
CA LEU A 71 -9.26 0.54 4.93
C LEU A 71 -10.63 -0.10 4.75
N TYR A 72 -10.66 -1.23 4.05
CA TYR A 72 -11.81 -2.08 3.84
C TYR A 72 -11.61 -3.43 4.50
N GLY A 73 -12.73 -4.04 4.92
CA GLY A 73 -12.74 -5.33 5.59
C GLY A 73 -14.15 -5.79 5.88
N ALA A 74 -14.35 -6.43 7.03
CA ALA A 74 -15.65 -6.93 7.43
C ALA A 74 -16.22 -6.18 8.64
N ALA A 75 -17.55 -6.09 8.68
CA ALA A 75 -18.31 -5.65 9.84
C ALA A 75 -19.42 -6.67 10.16
N GLY A 76 -19.84 -6.75 11.42
CA GLY A 76 -20.86 -7.71 11.85
C GLY A 76 -20.84 -8.01 13.34
N PRO A 77 -21.70 -8.92 13.83
CA PRO A 77 -21.88 -9.09 15.27
C PRO A 77 -20.64 -9.62 16.01
N ALA A 78 -19.76 -10.35 15.30
CA ALA A 78 -18.52 -10.91 15.84
C ALA A 78 -17.35 -9.89 15.89
N PHE A 79 -17.48 -8.75 15.21
CA PHE A 79 -16.40 -7.78 15.06
C PHE A 79 -16.40 -6.76 16.19
N GLY A 80 -15.19 -6.41 16.64
CA GLY A 80 -14.98 -5.57 17.81
C GLY A 80 -14.42 -4.19 17.48
N SER A 81 -13.83 -3.59 18.50
CA SER A 81 -13.19 -2.27 18.40
C SER A 81 -11.78 -2.37 17.87
N TYR A 82 -11.32 -1.31 17.22
CA TYR A 82 -9.95 -1.18 16.77
C TYR A 82 -9.49 0.28 16.90
N GLU A 83 -8.18 0.47 17.10
CA GLU A 83 -7.53 1.77 17.06
C GLU A 83 -6.86 1.96 15.70
N VAL A 84 -7.06 3.14 15.11
CA VAL A 84 -6.31 3.60 13.94
C VAL A 84 -5.40 4.74 14.38
N ASP A 85 -4.10 4.57 14.20
CA ASP A 85 -3.08 5.61 14.36
C ASP A 85 -2.64 6.07 12.97
N VAL A 86 -2.81 7.36 12.69
CA VAL A 86 -2.25 8.02 11.49
C VAL A 86 -1.29 9.12 11.94
N ASP A 87 0.00 8.95 11.64
CA ASP A 87 1.09 9.86 12.00
C ASP A 87 1.13 10.26 13.50
N GLY A 88 0.83 9.32 14.40
CA GLY A 88 0.80 9.53 15.85
C GLY A 88 -0.53 10.08 16.38
N ARG A 89 -1.56 10.20 15.53
CA ARG A 89 -2.91 10.63 15.93
C ARG A 89 -3.83 9.43 15.93
N THR A 90 -4.30 9.05 17.12
CA THR A 90 -5.13 7.86 17.29
C THR A 90 -6.62 8.18 17.28
N GLU A 91 -7.39 7.23 16.77
CA GLU A 91 -8.83 7.24 16.79
C GLU A 91 -9.38 5.82 16.98
N ILE A 92 -10.35 5.66 17.88
CA ILE A 92 -10.97 4.37 18.17
C ILE A 92 -12.28 4.23 17.39
N ARG A 93 -12.43 3.09 16.74
CA ARG A 93 -13.58 2.71 15.89
C ARG A 93 -14.13 1.35 16.32
N SER A 94 -15.28 0.99 15.78
CA SER A 94 -15.88 -0.34 15.91
C SER A 94 -16.24 -0.88 14.54
N ALA A 95 -15.96 -2.16 14.33
CA ALA A 95 -16.44 -2.94 13.18
C ALA A 95 -17.73 -3.71 13.55
N HIS A 96 -18.25 -3.55 14.77
CA HIS A 96 -19.51 -4.17 15.16
C HIS A 96 -20.68 -3.65 14.31
N ALA A 97 -21.51 -4.58 13.83
CA ALA A 97 -22.77 -4.28 13.17
C ALA A 97 -23.79 -5.39 13.42
N ALA A 98 -25.09 -5.08 13.37
CA ALA A 98 -26.14 -6.08 13.59
C ALA A 98 -26.21 -7.19 12.52
N LYS A 99 -25.61 -6.98 11.35
CA LYS A 99 -25.55 -7.93 10.23
C LYS A 99 -24.15 -7.94 9.63
N ASN A 100 -23.77 -9.09 9.08
CA ASN A 100 -22.49 -9.24 8.39
C ASN A 100 -22.48 -8.38 7.11
N ALA A 101 -21.35 -7.71 6.88
CA ALA A 101 -21.01 -6.99 5.66
C ALA A 101 -19.54 -7.26 5.31
N SER A 102 -19.28 -7.64 4.06
CA SER A 102 -17.94 -7.72 3.45
C SER A 102 -17.66 -6.46 2.61
N GLY A 103 -16.40 -6.20 2.26
CA GLY A 103 -15.99 -4.99 1.56
C GLY A 103 -16.40 -3.69 2.27
N HIS A 104 -16.56 -3.75 3.59
CA HIS A 104 -17.06 -2.64 4.40
C HIS A 104 -15.96 -1.59 4.62
N LEU A 105 -16.26 -0.32 4.38
CA LEU A 105 -15.35 0.78 4.70
C LEU A 105 -15.22 0.94 6.21
N LEU A 106 -14.11 0.45 6.77
CA LEU A 106 -13.82 0.53 8.19
C LEU A 106 -13.33 1.95 8.55
N PHE A 107 -12.39 2.48 7.77
CA PHE A 107 -11.80 3.77 8.04
C PHE A 107 -11.41 4.49 6.75
N SER A 108 -11.51 5.82 6.74
CA SER A 108 -10.95 6.66 5.68
C SER A 108 -10.49 7.97 6.26
N THR A 109 -9.33 8.44 5.80
CA THR A 109 -8.84 9.78 6.15
C THR A 109 -9.62 10.83 5.37
N LYS A 110 -9.68 12.04 5.92
CA LYS A 110 -9.87 13.22 5.06
C LYS A 110 -8.64 13.42 4.18
N SER A 111 -8.69 14.39 3.26
CA SER A 111 -7.51 14.77 2.49
C SER A 111 -6.36 15.14 3.42
N LEU A 112 -5.28 14.40 3.31
CA LEU A 112 -3.98 14.65 3.93
C LEU A 112 -3.10 15.48 2.99
N PRO A 113 -2.09 16.19 3.51
CA PRO A 113 -1.00 16.71 2.69
C PRO A 113 -0.36 15.61 1.84
N TYR A 114 0.16 15.93 0.66
CA TYR A 114 0.87 14.94 -0.16
C TYR A 114 2.29 14.72 0.37
N THR A 115 2.42 13.92 1.44
CA THR A 115 3.68 13.59 2.10
C THR A 115 3.74 12.11 2.41
N ASP A 116 4.86 11.64 2.97
CA ASP A 116 4.93 10.30 3.55
C ASP A 116 4.12 10.26 4.84
N HIS A 117 3.34 9.19 4.99
CA HIS A 117 2.43 8.93 6.10
C HIS A 117 2.60 7.50 6.59
N THR A 118 2.29 7.28 7.86
CA THR A 118 2.21 5.94 8.44
C THR A 118 0.84 5.70 9.05
N VAL A 119 0.30 4.51 8.79
CA VAL A 119 -0.91 4.01 9.44
C VAL A 119 -0.55 2.77 10.24
N LYS A 120 -1.04 2.69 11.48
CA LYS A 120 -1.09 1.46 12.25
C LYS A 120 -2.50 1.21 12.72
N VAL A 121 -2.99 -0.02 12.53
CA VAL A 121 -4.31 -0.43 13.01
C VAL A 121 -4.15 -1.56 14.01
N THR A 122 -4.78 -1.44 15.18
CA THR A 122 -4.65 -2.39 16.29
C THR A 122 -6.02 -2.91 16.70
N ASN A 123 -6.20 -4.24 16.77
CA ASN A 123 -7.40 -4.86 17.30
C ASN A 123 -7.50 -4.62 18.81
N LEU A 124 -8.58 -4.00 19.28
CA LEU A 124 -8.86 -3.76 20.70
C LEU A 124 -9.83 -4.79 21.29
N GLY A 125 -10.38 -5.69 20.47
CA GLY A 125 -11.38 -6.68 20.86
C GLY A 125 -12.67 -6.02 21.36
N ALA A 126 -13.31 -6.62 22.36
CA ALA A 126 -14.56 -6.12 22.95
C ALA A 126 -14.41 -4.81 23.76
N LYS A 127 -13.22 -4.23 23.84
CA LYS A 127 -12.99 -2.98 24.60
C LYS A 127 -13.76 -1.82 23.97
N HIS A 128 -14.01 -0.75 24.73
CA HIS A 128 -14.67 0.50 24.33
C HIS A 128 -16.16 0.43 23.98
N TYR A 129 -16.58 -0.46 23.07
CA TYR A 129 -17.96 -0.56 22.60
C TYR A 129 -18.70 -1.83 23.05
N GLY A 130 -17.99 -2.81 23.63
CA GLY A 130 -18.61 -3.90 24.40
C GLY A 130 -19.09 -5.14 23.62
N GLU A 131 -18.73 -5.28 22.34
CA GLU A 131 -19.26 -6.32 21.45
C GLU A 131 -18.17 -6.85 20.52
N GLY A 132 -18.25 -8.14 20.18
CA GLY A 132 -17.32 -8.80 19.26
C GLY A 132 -15.85 -8.79 19.71
N THR A 133 -14.99 -9.50 18.99
CA THR A 133 -13.53 -9.51 19.24
C THR A 133 -12.70 -9.38 17.98
N ASP A 134 -13.35 -9.45 16.83
CA ASP A 134 -12.66 -9.68 15.57
C ASP A 134 -12.36 -8.38 14.85
N LEU A 135 -11.27 -8.40 14.09
CA LEU A 135 -10.92 -7.45 13.05
C LEU A 135 -10.57 -8.26 11.79
N LEU A 136 -11.10 -7.88 10.64
CA LEU A 136 -10.73 -8.45 9.34
C LEU A 136 -10.36 -7.33 8.39
N VAL A 137 -9.20 -7.49 7.74
CA VAL A 137 -8.61 -6.60 6.74
C VAL A 137 -8.66 -7.32 5.40
N ASP A 138 -9.10 -6.60 4.38
CA ASP A 138 -9.29 -7.13 3.02
C ASP A 138 -8.48 -6.27 2.03
N LEU A 139 -8.79 -4.98 1.98
CA LEU A 139 -8.18 -4.07 1.02
C LEU A 139 -7.81 -2.74 1.67
N LEU A 140 -6.61 -2.26 1.38
CA LEU A 140 -6.23 -0.87 1.62
C LEU A 140 -6.26 -0.10 0.30
N THR A 141 -6.57 1.18 0.36
CA THR A 141 -6.39 2.07 -0.79
C THR A 141 -5.68 3.34 -0.40
N THR A 142 -4.85 3.86 -1.29
CA THR A 142 -4.27 5.19 -1.15
C THR A 142 -4.31 5.99 -2.44
N THR A 143 -4.59 7.30 -2.33
CA THR A 143 -4.65 8.18 -3.50
C THR A 143 -3.33 8.91 -3.70
N VAL A 144 -2.69 8.64 -4.83
CA VAL A 144 -1.46 9.28 -5.28
C VAL A 144 -1.71 10.28 -6.41
N ASP A 145 -0.78 11.22 -6.58
CA ASP A 145 -0.74 12.08 -7.74
C ASP A 145 0.19 11.43 -8.77
N ILE A 146 -0.22 11.35 -10.03
CA ILE A 146 0.52 10.59 -11.05
C ILE A 146 0.82 11.43 -12.30
N ALA A 147 0.05 12.47 -12.57
CA ALA A 147 0.31 13.39 -13.69
C ALA A 147 -0.49 14.69 -13.51
N PRO A 148 -0.25 15.75 -14.29
CA PRO A 148 -1.19 16.87 -14.41
C PRO A 148 -2.54 16.41 -14.96
N ALA A 149 -3.63 17.11 -14.64
CA ALA A 149 -4.95 16.81 -15.19
C ALA A 149 -4.93 16.90 -16.72
N GLY A 150 -5.48 15.87 -17.37
CA GLY A 150 -5.56 15.76 -18.84
C GLY A 150 -4.34 15.11 -19.50
N ALA A 151 -3.29 14.77 -18.75
CA ALA A 151 -2.24 13.89 -19.25
C ALA A 151 -2.79 12.48 -19.48
N THR A 152 -2.29 11.81 -20.51
CA THR A 152 -2.58 10.38 -20.77
C THR A 152 -1.53 9.53 -20.08
N LEU A 153 -1.92 8.35 -19.60
CA LEU A 153 -1.03 7.40 -18.94
C LEU A 153 -0.87 6.15 -19.80
N THR A 154 0.37 5.66 -19.91
CA THR A 154 0.69 4.41 -20.61
C THR A 154 1.42 3.50 -19.66
N ASN A 155 0.93 2.26 -19.50
CA ASN A 155 1.62 1.22 -18.75
C ASN A 155 2.52 0.40 -19.68
N THR A 156 3.70 0.03 -19.19
CA THR A 156 4.62 -0.90 -19.84
C THR A 156 5.04 -1.95 -18.84
N THR A 157 4.76 -3.21 -19.14
CA THR A 157 5.17 -4.36 -18.31
C THR A 157 6.53 -4.88 -18.79
N LEU A 158 7.46 -4.99 -17.87
CA LEU A 158 8.77 -5.62 -18.01
C LEU A 158 8.68 -6.98 -17.36
N GLN A 159 8.93 -8.04 -18.13
CA GLN A 159 9.08 -9.37 -17.56
C GLN A 159 10.45 -9.48 -16.86
N GLU A 160 10.60 -10.46 -15.98
CA GLU A 160 11.85 -10.85 -15.32
C GLU A 160 13.01 -11.13 -16.31
N THR A 161 12.70 -11.38 -17.58
CA THR A 161 13.65 -11.60 -18.68
C THR A 161 13.99 -10.36 -19.51
N ASP A 162 13.39 -9.19 -19.21
CA ASP A 162 13.64 -7.95 -19.95
C ASP A 162 15.12 -7.51 -19.87
N ASP A 163 15.69 -7.10 -21.01
CA ASP A 163 17.12 -6.81 -21.15
C ASP A 163 17.57 -5.52 -20.43
N ARG A 164 16.61 -4.70 -19.98
CA ARG A 164 16.87 -3.53 -19.13
C ARG A 164 17.14 -3.90 -17.68
N LEU A 165 16.82 -5.11 -17.25
CA LEU A 165 17.06 -5.60 -15.89
C LEU A 165 18.50 -6.08 -15.75
N SER A 166 19.21 -5.55 -14.74
CA SER A 166 20.57 -5.95 -14.41
C SER A 166 20.58 -6.77 -13.13
N TYR A 167 20.94 -8.05 -13.24
CA TYR A 167 21.01 -8.98 -12.12
C TYR A 167 22.44 -9.13 -11.60
N THR A 168 22.59 -9.11 -10.28
CA THR A 168 23.83 -9.41 -9.56
C THR A 168 23.59 -10.56 -8.59
N GLY A 169 24.55 -11.48 -8.49
CA GLY A 169 24.40 -12.71 -7.70
C GLY A 169 23.78 -13.87 -8.51
N ASN A 170 23.42 -14.95 -7.83
CA ASN A 170 22.81 -16.11 -8.48
C ASN A 170 21.29 -15.94 -8.52
N TRP A 171 20.71 -16.04 -9.71
CA TRP A 171 19.27 -15.98 -9.94
C TRP A 171 18.86 -17.14 -10.84
N THR A 172 17.73 -17.75 -10.52
CA THR A 172 17.20 -18.92 -11.22
C THR A 172 15.81 -18.61 -11.75
N GLU A 173 15.53 -18.95 -13.00
CA GLU A 173 14.19 -18.87 -13.57
C GLU A 173 13.31 -19.98 -12.98
N ASN A 174 12.09 -19.63 -12.59
CA ASN A 174 11.13 -20.57 -12.04
C ASN A 174 10.53 -21.43 -13.17
N VAL A 175 9.86 -22.52 -12.79
CA VAL A 175 9.11 -23.31 -13.76
C VAL A 175 7.89 -22.53 -14.26
N PHE A 176 7.44 -22.85 -15.48
CA PHE A 176 6.26 -22.19 -16.04
C PHE A 176 5.05 -22.30 -15.10
N ASN A 177 4.50 -21.15 -14.71
CA ASN A 177 3.26 -21.03 -13.94
C ASN A 177 2.39 -19.92 -14.59
N PRO A 178 1.19 -20.24 -15.09
CA PRO A 178 0.31 -19.26 -15.73
C PRO A 178 -0.28 -18.21 -14.78
N LEU A 179 0.05 -18.27 -13.48
CA LEU A 179 -0.27 -17.22 -12.50
C LEU A 179 0.72 -16.05 -12.58
N PHE A 180 1.96 -16.27 -13.04
CA PHE A 180 2.92 -15.20 -13.28
C PHE A 180 2.66 -14.46 -14.60
N SER A 181 3.01 -13.18 -14.62
CA SER A 181 3.07 -12.43 -15.87
C SER A 181 4.09 -13.07 -16.81
N GLY A 182 3.74 -13.22 -18.09
CA GLY A 182 4.60 -13.91 -19.05
C GLY A 182 4.77 -15.42 -18.81
N GLY A 183 4.26 -15.95 -17.69
CA GLY A 183 4.29 -17.36 -17.31
C GLY A 183 5.52 -17.81 -16.51
N PHE A 184 6.43 -16.90 -16.15
CA PHE A 184 7.67 -17.22 -15.44
C PHE A 184 7.96 -16.16 -14.37
N SER A 185 8.76 -16.53 -13.37
CA SER A 185 9.38 -15.60 -12.42
C SER A 185 10.88 -15.90 -12.36
N ARG A 186 11.67 -15.01 -11.74
CA ARG A 186 13.08 -15.27 -11.44
C ARG A 186 13.34 -15.04 -9.96
N PHE A 187 13.94 -16.04 -9.32
CA PHE A 187 14.14 -16.07 -7.88
C PHE A 187 15.60 -16.11 -7.47
N THR A 188 15.85 -15.70 -6.23
CA THR A 188 17.15 -15.85 -5.57
C THR A 188 16.98 -16.11 -4.08
N ASN A 189 17.90 -16.89 -3.51
CA ASN A 189 18.18 -16.93 -2.07
C ASN A 189 19.61 -16.50 -1.74
N GLY A 190 20.32 -15.91 -2.72
CA GLY A 190 21.67 -15.41 -2.53
C GLY A 190 21.67 -14.18 -1.63
N ASP A 191 22.60 -14.14 -0.67
CA ASP A 191 22.81 -12.94 0.14
C ASP A 191 23.31 -11.79 -0.73
N ALA A 192 22.67 -10.62 -0.58
CA ALA A 192 22.89 -9.44 -1.40
C ALA A 192 22.71 -9.62 -2.92
N ALA A 193 22.12 -10.73 -3.37
CA ALA A 193 21.69 -10.87 -4.75
C ALA A 193 20.64 -9.80 -5.05
N SER A 194 20.79 -9.11 -6.18
CA SER A 194 19.99 -7.94 -6.51
C SER A 194 19.60 -7.86 -7.97
N VAL A 195 18.51 -7.16 -8.23
CA VAL A 195 18.06 -6.76 -9.56
C VAL A 195 17.91 -5.25 -9.59
N SER A 196 18.42 -4.61 -10.63
CA SER A 196 18.35 -3.17 -10.81
C SER A 196 17.75 -2.78 -12.16
N LEU A 197 17.03 -1.66 -12.18
CA LEU A 197 16.42 -1.08 -13.36
C LEU A 197 16.65 0.43 -13.37
N ASN A 198 17.15 0.95 -14.49
CA ASN A 198 17.12 2.38 -14.79
C ASN A 198 15.87 2.68 -15.62
N PHE A 199 15.09 3.68 -15.22
CA PHE A 199 13.82 3.99 -15.87
C PHE A 199 13.47 5.48 -15.81
N THR A 200 12.52 5.90 -16.65
CA THR A 200 11.86 7.20 -16.59
C THR A 200 10.37 6.97 -16.72
N ALA A 201 9.68 7.06 -15.60
CA ALA A 201 8.24 6.80 -15.44
C ALA A 201 7.78 7.56 -14.21
N THR A 202 6.51 7.94 -14.13
CA THR A 202 5.98 8.65 -12.96
C THR A 202 5.53 7.70 -11.84
N ALA A 203 5.30 6.43 -12.17
CA ALA A 203 5.07 5.37 -11.19
C ALA A 203 5.73 4.06 -11.63
N ILE A 204 6.10 3.26 -10.62
CA ILE A 204 6.67 1.92 -10.74
C ILE A 204 5.95 0.99 -9.78
N PHE A 205 5.64 -0.21 -10.25
CA PHE A 205 5.09 -1.33 -9.50
C PHE A 205 6.03 -2.52 -9.71
N ILE A 206 6.44 -3.18 -8.64
CA ILE A 206 7.25 -4.40 -8.69
C ILE A 206 6.40 -5.52 -8.12
N PHE A 207 6.28 -6.61 -8.86
CA PHE A 207 5.50 -7.78 -8.50
C PHE A 207 6.39 -9.00 -8.32
N GLY A 208 5.93 -9.91 -7.46
CA GLY A 208 6.49 -11.23 -7.20
C GLY A 208 5.47 -12.04 -6.41
N ASP A 209 5.86 -13.20 -5.88
CA ASP A 209 5.02 -13.98 -4.97
C ASP A 209 5.43 -13.79 -3.51
N LYS A 210 4.46 -14.09 -2.65
CA LYS A 210 4.62 -14.11 -1.21
C LYS A 210 4.34 -15.52 -0.72
N THR A 211 5.29 -16.13 -0.03
CA THR A 211 5.19 -17.51 0.45
C THR A 211 5.92 -17.69 1.77
N ASP A 212 5.72 -18.81 2.43
CA ASP A 212 6.33 -19.12 3.73
C ASP A 212 7.85 -19.31 3.64
N ARG A 213 8.41 -19.48 2.44
CA ARG A 213 9.88 -19.61 2.23
C ARG A 213 10.56 -18.30 1.82
N HIS A 214 9.79 -17.23 1.64
CA HIS A 214 10.33 -15.93 1.26
C HIS A 214 10.76 -15.14 2.50
N GLY A 215 11.57 -14.12 2.29
CA GLY A 215 12.21 -13.39 3.38
C GLY A 215 12.14 -11.89 3.24
N LEU A 216 13.01 -11.24 4.00
CA LEU A 216 13.20 -9.81 3.89
C LEU A 216 13.94 -9.49 2.60
N TYR A 217 13.57 -8.36 2.02
CA TYR A 217 14.33 -7.73 0.95
C TYR A 217 14.35 -6.22 1.17
N THR A 218 15.26 -5.55 0.49
CA THR A 218 15.28 -4.10 0.48
C THR A 218 15.05 -3.56 -0.91
N VAL A 219 14.38 -2.42 -0.99
CA VAL A 219 14.26 -1.62 -2.20
C VAL A 219 14.93 -0.28 -1.97
N THR A 220 15.85 0.07 -2.86
CA THR A 220 16.47 1.39 -2.93
C THR A 220 15.97 2.06 -4.19
N LEU A 221 15.33 3.23 -4.05
CA LEU A 221 14.94 4.08 -5.17
C LEU A 221 15.85 5.31 -5.17
N ASP A 222 16.56 5.51 -6.26
CA ASP A 222 17.58 6.54 -6.44
C ASP A 222 18.63 6.53 -5.33
N ASN A 223 18.80 7.66 -4.65
CA ASN A 223 19.74 7.84 -3.55
C ASN A 223 19.03 7.84 -2.18
N HIS A 224 17.78 7.39 -2.11
CA HIS A 224 17.07 7.27 -0.84
C HIS A 224 17.63 6.10 -0.01
N PRO A 225 17.50 6.14 1.33
CA PRO A 225 17.84 5.00 2.15
C PRO A 225 17.06 3.73 1.75
N PRO A 226 17.67 2.54 1.83
CA PRO A 226 16.97 1.29 1.56
C PRO A 226 15.74 1.13 2.45
N GLN A 227 14.62 0.76 1.86
CA GLN A 227 13.38 0.40 2.56
C GLN A 227 13.28 -1.12 2.64
N THR A 228 13.01 -1.66 3.84
CA THR A 228 12.86 -3.10 4.04
C THR A 228 11.41 -3.52 3.90
N PHE A 229 11.18 -4.59 3.15
CA PHE A 229 9.87 -5.22 2.94
C PHE A 229 9.97 -6.71 3.28
N ASN A 230 8.83 -7.36 3.44
CA ASN A 230 8.76 -8.77 3.81
C ASN A 230 7.92 -9.57 2.80
N GLY A 231 8.58 -10.50 2.11
CA GLY A 231 7.94 -11.47 1.22
C GLY A 231 7.45 -12.73 1.93
N GLU A 232 7.63 -12.86 3.24
CA GLU A 232 7.17 -14.02 4.00
C GLU A 232 5.65 -13.96 4.25
N SER A 233 4.90 -15.03 3.96
CA SER A 233 3.49 -15.19 4.38
C SER A 233 3.33 -15.94 5.72
N ALA A 234 4.44 -16.15 6.43
CA ALA A 234 4.53 -16.75 7.75
C ALA A 234 5.44 -15.92 8.67
N ASN A 235 5.54 -16.31 9.93
CA ASN A 235 6.57 -15.79 10.84
C ASN A 235 7.75 -16.78 10.92
N ALA A 236 8.93 -16.35 10.47
CA ALA A 236 10.14 -17.15 10.43
C ALA A 236 10.51 -17.78 11.78
N SER A 237 10.12 -17.13 12.90
CA SER A 237 10.41 -17.59 14.26
C SER A 237 9.37 -18.55 14.84
N ALA A 238 8.15 -18.55 14.30
CA ALA A 238 7.03 -19.32 14.85
C ALA A 238 6.58 -20.48 13.95
N SER A 239 7.03 -20.56 12.69
CA SER A 239 6.59 -21.59 11.73
C SER A 239 5.07 -21.65 11.55
N VAL A 240 4.38 -20.53 11.73
CA VAL A 240 2.93 -20.41 11.59
C VAL A 240 2.62 -19.29 10.60
N SER A 241 1.95 -19.64 9.50
CA SER A 241 1.28 -18.69 8.60
C SER A 241 -0.16 -18.47 9.05
N GLY A 242 -0.78 -17.39 8.58
CA GLY A 242 -2.21 -17.19 8.83
C GLY A 242 -3.10 -18.23 8.13
N CYS A 243 -2.57 -18.96 7.15
CA CYS A 243 -3.27 -20.09 6.52
C CYS A 243 -3.32 -21.34 7.41
N GLY A 244 -2.54 -21.38 8.50
CA GLY A 244 -2.38 -22.54 9.36
C GLY A 244 -1.44 -23.59 8.75
N GLY A 245 -0.68 -24.29 9.60
CA GLY A 245 0.29 -25.31 9.19
C GLY A 245 1.75 -24.88 9.32
N ALA A 246 2.66 -25.86 9.28
CA ALA A 246 4.11 -25.66 9.34
C ALA A 246 4.70 -25.68 7.91
N PHE A 247 5.53 -24.69 7.57
CA PHE A 247 6.40 -24.55 6.37
C PHE A 247 6.19 -25.60 5.26
N ALA A 248 5.10 -25.51 4.53
CA ALA A 248 4.74 -26.50 3.52
C ALA A 248 4.31 -25.85 2.20
N HIS A 249 4.96 -24.76 1.77
CA HIS A 249 4.59 -24.08 0.51
C HIS A 249 3.09 -23.74 0.44
N ALA A 250 2.47 -23.61 1.60
CA ALA A 250 1.09 -23.22 1.73
C ALA A 250 1.08 -21.71 1.93
N CYS A 251 -0.05 -21.06 1.67
CA CYS A 251 -0.14 -19.61 1.78
C CYS A 251 0.75 -18.88 0.73
N GLU A 252 0.98 -19.51 -0.43
CA GLU A 252 1.65 -18.89 -1.59
C GLU A 252 0.63 -18.03 -2.35
N LYS A 253 0.86 -16.72 -2.37
CA LYS A 253 0.13 -15.79 -3.21
C LYS A 253 1.03 -15.30 -4.33
N ASP A 254 0.68 -15.67 -5.55
CA ASP A 254 1.33 -15.16 -6.76
C ASP A 254 0.92 -13.71 -7.04
N ASN A 255 1.76 -12.97 -7.78
CA ASN A 255 1.46 -11.63 -8.28
C ASN A 255 1.09 -10.60 -7.19
N THR A 256 1.76 -10.68 -6.04
CA THR A 256 1.68 -9.67 -4.97
C THR A 256 2.52 -8.44 -5.31
N LEU A 257 2.06 -7.27 -4.87
CA LEU A 257 2.81 -6.03 -4.96
C LEU A 257 3.95 -6.06 -3.93
N ALA A 258 5.17 -6.20 -4.44
CA ALA A 258 6.39 -6.16 -3.66
C ALA A 258 6.79 -4.71 -3.33
N PHE A 259 6.65 -3.80 -4.30
CA PHE A 259 7.01 -2.40 -4.11
C PHE A 259 6.21 -1.49 -5.03
N PHE A 260 5.98 -0.26 -4.55
CA PHE A 260 5.35 0.79 -5.33
C PHE A 260 5.95 2.17 -5.01
N ALA A 261 6.14 2.97 -6.06
CA ALA A 261 6.39 4.40 -5.95
C ALA A 261 5.65 5.16 -7.04
N ALA A 262 5.23 6.39 -6.74
CA ALA A 262 4.54 7.27 -7.67
C ALA A 262 4.89 8.76 -7.43
N ASN A 263 4.40 9.63 -8.32
CA ASN A 263 4.76 11.04 -8.39
C ASN A 263 6.27 11.24 -8.60
N LEU A 264 6.89 10.37 -9.40
CA LEU A 264 8.27 10.49 -9.84
C LEU A 264 8.35 11.52 -10.97
N ASP A 265 9.47 12.23 -11.03
CA ASP A 265 9.70 13.30 -12.01
C ASP A 265 10.17 12.75 -13.37
N ASP A 266 10.50 13.64 -14.30
CA ASP A 266 10.93 13.26 -15.65
C ASP A 266 12.42 12.91 -15.75
N LYS A 267 13.13 12.81 -14.61
CA LYS A 267 14.53 12.41 -14.60
C LYS A 267 14.66 10.89 -14.76
N GLN A 268 15.89 10.45 -14.94
CA GLN A 268 16.21 9.04 -14.84
C GLN A 268 16.22 8.64 -13.36
N HIS A 269 15.48 7.60 -13.05
CA HIS A 269 15.47 6.94 -11.75
C HIS A 269 16.17 5.59 -11.83
N THR A 270 16.67 5.13 -10.69
CA THR A 270 17.23 3.78 -10.53
C THR A 270 16.52 3.10 -9.37
N VAL A 271 15.95 1.92 -9.60
CA VAL A 271 15.49 1.05 -8.51
C VAL A 271 16.42 -0.15 -8.41
N THR A 272 16.76 -0.53 -7.19
CA THR A 272 17.49 -1.76 -6.87
C THR A 272 16.74 -2.52 -5.80
N VAL A 273 16.38 -3.76 -6.10
CA VAL A 273 15.83 -4.72 -5.13
C VAL A 273 16.93 -5.69 -4.73
N THR A 274 17.15 -5.87 -3.44
CA THR A 274 18.23 -6.71 -2.88
C THR A 274 17.67 -7.69 -1.86
N ASN A 275 17.94 -8.98 -2.08
CA ASN A 275 17.52 -10.06 -1.18
C ASN A 275 18.30 -10.04 0.15
N ILE A 276 17.60 -10.32 1.25
CA ILE A 276 18.16 -10.49 2.59
C ILE A 276 17.70 -11.87 3.10
N PRO A 277 18.39 -12.95 2.73
CA PRO A 277 17.92 -14.32 2.97
C PRO A 277 17.87 -14.69 4.47
N GLY A 278 18.59 -13.95 5.31
CA GLY A 278 18.72 -14.25 6.73
C GLY A 278 19.35 -15.64 6.98
N ALA A 279 19.22 -16.13 8.21
CA ALA A 279 19.82 -17.42 8.60
C ALA A 279 19.11 -18.64 7.96
N LEU A 280 17.89 -18.47 7.47
CA LEU A 280 17.08 -19.55 6.89
C LEU A 280 17.29 -19.71 5.38
N GLY A 281 18.06 -18.83 4.73
CA GLY A 281 18.26 -18.90 3.28
C GLY A 281 17.00 -18.55 2.50
N ALA A 282 16.23 -17.59 3.00
CA ALA A 282 14.93 -17.20 2.46
C ALA A 282 15.06 -16.58 1.05
N PHE A 283 13.99 -16.71 0.28
CA PHE A 283 13.94 -16.34 -1.13
C PHE A 283 13.31 -14.96 -1.35
N PHE A 284 13.60 -14.40 -2.51
CA PHE A 284 12.85 -13.32 -3.15
C PHE A 284 12.67 -13.68 -4.63
N ASP A 285 11.47 -13.42 -5.14
CA ASP A 285 11.08 -13.65 -6.52
C ASP A 285 10.66 -12.33 -7.18
N LEU A 286 11.12 -12.14 -8.40
CA LEU A 286 10.62 -11.12 -9.31
C LEU A 286 9.77 -11.78 -10.38
N ASP A 287 8.50 -11.38 -10.47
CA ASP A 287 7.61 -11.70 -11.60
C ASP A 287 7.76 -10.60 -12.67
N ALA A 288 7.23 -9.40 -12.40
CA ALA A 288 7.22 -8.32 -13.37
C ALA A 288 7.40 -6.95 -12.73
N ILE A 289 7.83 -5.99 -13.55
CA ILE A 289 7.82 -4.57 -13.21
C ILE A 289 6.87 -3.85 -14.16
N VAL A 290 5.93 -3.07 -13.63
CA VAL A 290 5.07 -2.19 -14.43
C VAL A 290 5.52 -0.75 -14.25
N LEU A 291 5.82 -0.09 -15.36
CA LEU A 291 6.11 1.35 -15.40
C LEU A 291 4.90 2.09 -15.96
N THR A 292 4.47 3.17 -15.28
CA THR A 292 3.46 4.09 -15.80
C THR A 292 4.14 5.38 -16.26
N THR A 293 4.05 5.67 -17.56
CA THR A 293 4.62 6.87 -18.17
C THR A 293 3.51 7.82 -18.58
N PRO A 294 3.51 9.08 -18.08
CA PRO A 294 2.54 10.08 -18.49
C PRO A 294 2.99 10.80 -19.77
N SER A 295 2.05 11.32 -20.55
CA SER A 295 2.38 12.22 -21.67
C SER A 295 2.94 13.57 -21.24
N THR A 296 2.77 13.93 -19.96
CA THR A 296 3.35 15.11 -19.33
C THR A 296 3.54 14.83 -17.85
N TYR A 297 4.75 15.09 -17.32
CA TYR A 297 5.06 14.91 -15.90
C TYR A 297 4.55 16.06 -15.05
N LEU A 298 4.31 15.79 -13.76
CA LEU A 298 4.06 16.85 -12.79
C LEU A 298 5.32 17.71 -12.68
N ARG A 299 5.18 19.02 -12.86
CA ARG A 299 6.29 19.93 -12.57
C ARG A 299 6.49 19.96 -11.06
N GLU A 300 7.73 19.79 -10.60
CA GLU A 300 8.08 20.20 -9.25
C GLU A 300 7.59 21.64 -9.07
N HIS A 301 6.75 21.89 -8.07
CA HIS A 301 6.52 23.25 -7.63
C HIS A 301 7.87 23.76 -7.14
N ALA A 302 8.59 24.50 -8.00
CA ALA A 302 9.73 25.27 -7.57
C ALA A 302 9.26 26.08 -6.37
N SER A 303 9.78 25.76 -5.18
CA SER A 303 9.66 26.57 -3.98
C SER A 303 10.51 27.84 -4.14
N GLY A 304 10.43 28.49 -5.30
CA GLY A 304 10.97 29.81 -5.57
C GLY A 304 10.04 30.85 -4.99
N ARG A 305 9.98 30.92 -3.65
CA ARG A 305 9.53 32.14 -3.00
C ARG A 305 10.65 33.16 -3.21
N SER A 306 10.64 33.85 -4.36
CA SER A 306 11.39 35.09 -4.50
C SER A 306 10.92 36.00 -3.37
N LEU A 307 11.80 36.24 -2.41
CA LEU A 307 11.57 37.27 -1.40
C LEU A 307 11.31 38.58 -2.17
N PRO A 308 10.23 39.32 -1.88
CA PRO A 308 10.08 40.66 -2.42
C PRO A 308 11.26 41.51 -1.94
N PRO A 309 11.70 42.50 -2.74
CA PRO A 309 12.79 43.38 -2.34
C PRO A 309 12.44 44.05 -1.00
N SER A 310 13.39 44.02 -0.07
CA SER A 310 13.28 44.66 1.22
C SER A 310 12.91 46.14 1.07
N LEU A 311 11.78 46.54 1.66
CA LEU A 311 11.47 47.95 1.86
C LEU A 311 12.36 48.53 2.98
N PRO A 312 12.74 49.81 2.88
CA PRO A 312 13.73 50.39 3.78
C PRO A 312 13.16 50.60 5.18
N ARG A 313 14.06 50.40 6.14
CA ARG A 313 13.90 50.62 7.58
C ARG A 313 13.34 52.02 7.85
N LEU A 314 12.18 52.09 8.50
CA LEU A 314 11.68 53.30 9.16
C LEU A 314 11.63 53.08 10.68
N ALA A 315 12.06 54.11 11.38
CA ALA A 315 12.33 54.17 12.81
C ALA A 315 11.07 54.04 13.68
N ASP A 316 11.29 53.52 14.89
CA ASP A 316 10.40 53.66 16.06
C ASP A 316 10.00 55.13 16.31
N PRO A 317 8.77 55.40 16.79
CA PRO A 317 8.64 55.50 18.25
C PRO A 317 7.28 55.09 18.90
N ALA A 318 7.41 54.67 20.16
CA ALA A 318 6.61 54.99 21.36
C ALA A 318 5.11 54.60 21.48
N ILE A 319 4.89 53.63 22.37
CA ILE A 319 3.98 53.60 23.54
C ILE A 319 2.64 54.38 23.44
N ALA A 320 1.54 53.62 23.44
CA ALA A 320 0.33 53.97 24.19
C ALA A 320 -0.43 52.69 24.63
N ARG A 321 -0.94 52.73 25.86
CA ARG A 321 -1.53 51.64 26.65
C ARG A 321 -3.04 51.89 26.82
N ARG A 322 -3.81 50.80 27.02
CA ARG A 322 -5.22 50.65 27.50
C ARG A 322 -6.21 50.26 26.39
N THR A 323 -7.29 49.49 26.59
CA THR A 323 -7.85 48.59 27.63
C THR A 323 -9.06 47.87 26.99
N SER A 324 -9.38 46.67 27.50
CA SER A 324 -10.73 46.05 27.65
C SER A 324 -11.62 45.73 26.44
N GLY A 325 -12.14 44.48 26.43
CA GLY A 325 -13.58 44.25 26.32
C GLY A 325 -14.08 43.23 25.29
N ALA A 326 -14.61 42.12 25.82
CA ALA A 326 -15.79 41.35 25.37
C ALA A 326 -15.77 40.45 24.12
N GLU A 327 -15.72 39.14 24.40
CA GLU A 327 -16.74 38.10 24.15
C GLU A 327 -17.57 37.98 22.84
N ARG A 328 -17.67 36.69 22.42
CA ARG A 328 -18.72 35.99 21.63
C ARG A 328 -18.73 36.26 20.11
N THR A 329 -18.95 35.30 19.21
CA THR A 329 -19.86 34.14 19.19
C THR A 329 -19.35 33.07 18.21
N PHE A 330 -19.66 31.80 18.53
CA PHE A 330 -19.59 30.65 17.61
C PHE A 330 -20.69 30.71 16.55
N GLY A 331 -20.36 30.38 15.30
CA GLY A 331 -21.29 30.09 14.21
C GLY A 331 -20.82 28.85 13.44
N ALA A 332 -21.60 27.79 13.48
CA ALA A 332 -21.39 26.55 12.74
C ALA A 332 -21.67 26.73 11.24
N PRO A 333 -21.02 25.97 10.33
CA PRO A 333 -21.54 25.76 8.99
C PRO A 333 -22.28 24.42 8.88
N SER A 334 -23.46 24.53 8.27
CA SER A 334 -24.36 23.48 7.82
C SER A 334 -23.73 22.52 6.81
N ALA A 335 -24.13 21.25 6.91
CA ALA A 335 -23.82 20.17 6.00
C ALA A 335 -24.37 20.43 4.58
N GLY A 336 -23.50 20.32 3.58
CA GLY A 336 -23.88 20.19 2.17
C GLY A 336 -23.40 18.83 1.67
N MET A 337 -24.35 17.95 1.35
CA MET A 337 -24.13 16.68 0.64
C MET A 337 -23.45 16.96 -0.69
N ASN A 338 -22.24 16.42 -0.89
CA ASN A 338 -21.60 16.32 -2.19
C ASN A 338 -21.58 14.84 -2.59
N LEU A 339 -22.38 14.54 -3.62
CA LEU A 339 -22.45 13.25 -4.29
C LEU A 339 -21.20 13.11 -5.15
N LEU A 340 -20.19 12.37 -4.67
CA LEU A 340 -19.00 12.05 -5.45
C LEU A 340 -19.22 10.70 -6.18
N LEU A 341 -19.28 10.75 -7.50
CA LEU A 341 -19.11 9.55 -8.35
C LEU A 341 -17.67 9.06 -8.19
N LEU A 342 -17.48 7.85 -7.63
CA LEU A 342 -16.22 7.12 -7.73
C LEU A 342 -16.15 6.43 -9.11
N LEU A 343 -15.20 6.85 -9.93
CA LEU A 343 -14.72 6.05 -11.05
C LEU A 343 -13.66 5.08 -10.50
N TRP A 344 -13.99 3.80 -10.48
CA TRP A 344 -13.04 2.73 -10.26
C TRP A 344 -12.28 2.49 -11.57
N VAL A 345 -11.00 2.85 -11.63
CA VAL A 345 -10.09 2.25 -12.60
C VAL A 345 -9.49 1.05 -11.89
N LEU A 346 -10.06 -0.12 -12.12
CA LEU A 346 -9.36 -1.37 -11.83
C LEU A 346 -8.04 -1.31 -12.57
N CYS A 347 -6.92 -1.32 -11.83
CA CYS A 347 -5.68 -1.86 -12.37
C CYS A 347 -5.81 -3.40 -12.35
N GLY A 348 -6.87 -3.90 -12.98
CA GLY A 348 -6.97 -5.29 -13.37
C GLY A 348 -6.10 -5.41 -14.59
N VAL A 349 -4.97 -6.08 -14.45
CA VAL A 349 -4.40 -6.76 -15.60
C VAL A 349 -5.53 -7.65 -16.12
N MET A 350 -6.15 -7.28 -17.23
CA MET A 350 -7.16 -8.11 -17.88
C MET A 350 -6.47 -9.37 -18.41
N PHE A 351 -6.28 -10.35 -17.54
CA PHE A 351 -6.15 -11.73 -17.96
C PHE A 351 -7.53 -12.20 -18.38
N ALA A 352 -7.69 -12.41 -19.69
CA ALA A 352 -8.81 -13.15 -20.23
C ALA A 352 -8.88 -14.51 -19.50
N HIS A 353 -9.81 -14.64 -18.57
CA HIS A 353 -10.10 -15.89 -17.89
C HIS A 353 -10.78 -16.84 -18.86
N ALA A 354 -9.97 -17.59 -19.59
CA ALA A 354 -10.35 -18.90 -20.09
C ALA A 354 -9.46 -19.93 -19.40
N ARG A 355 -9.72 -20.20 -18.11
CA ARG A 355 -9.11 -21.36 -17.45
C ARG A 355 -9.95 -22.61 -17.74
N PRO A 356 -9.33 -23.71 -18.20
CA PRO A 356 -10.04 -24.92 -18.55
C PRO A 356 -10.57 -25.62 -17.30
N VAL A 357 -11.85 -25.98 -17.34
CA VAL A 357 -12.48 -26.89 -16.39
C VAL A 357 -11.70 -28.21 -16.41
N ARG A 358 -10.94 -28.51 -15.34
CA ARG A 358 -10.41 -29.86 -15.13
C ARG A 358 -11.54 -30.73 -14.56
N ARG A 359 -11.86 -31.79 -15.31
CA ARG A 359 -12.69 -32.91 -14.84
C ARG A 359 -11.92 -33.78 -13.87
#